data_AF-A0A3L6VKD2-F1
#
_entry.id   AF-A0A3L6VKD2-F1
#
_cell.length_a   1.000
_cell.length_b   1.000
_cell.length_c   1.000
_cell.angle_alpha   90.00
_cell.angle_beta   90.00
_cell.angle_gamma   90.00
#
_symmetry.space_group_name_H-M   'P 1'
#
loop_
_entity.id
_entity.type
_entity.pdbx_description
1 polymer ?
#
loop_
_entity_poly.entity_id
_entity_poly.type
_entity_poly.pdbx_seq_one_letter_code
_entity_poly.pdbx_strand_id
1 'polypeptide(L)'
;MAASSVGFTNLADVAGTPGDTKDTSLPMRLSTPSKSTNDRHKKKGHGTSRRLLPLDLSAFDMTQKSKRIFQKKDLAEAVRRVNMPIMLLQRDPPPSVSEVPESDAAAAGNKDVAILEDGVNINARKYNERRRVAVAKEKELLHLLDEFKTMQLETETLDKIHNQESTGAKEIQRLNAEIDECMLSMEEKATP
;
A
#
# COMPACT_ATOMS: atom_id res chain seq x y z
N MET A 1 -17.13 -53.10 -8.35
CA MET A 1 -16.38 -52.37 -7.30
C MET A 1 -14.96 -52.94 -7.31
N ALA A 2 -13.85 -52.21 -7.27
CA ALA A 2 -13.58 -50.83 -6.90
C ALA A 2 -12.35 -50.31 -7.66
N ALA A 3 -12.23 -48.98 -7.74
CA ALA A 3 -11.15 -48.25 -8.38
C ALA A 3 -9.87 -48.28 -7.52
N SER A 4 -8.72 -48.56 -8.13
CA SER A 4 -7.41 -48.34 -7.53
C SER A 4 -7.01 -46.87 -7.75
N SER A 5 -7.29 -46.06 -6.73
CA SER A 5 -6.79 -44.69 -6.57
C SER A 5 -5.28 -44.70 -6.34
N VAL A 6 -4.50 -44.22 -7.31
CA VAL A 6 -3.06 -43.96 -7.13
C VAL A 6 -2.92 -42.53 -6.59
N GLY A 7 -2.74 -42.41 -5.28
CA GLY A 7 -2.55 -41.13 -4.58
C GLY A 7 -1.10 -40.66 -4.68
N PHE A 8 -0.92 -39.37 -4.93
CA PHE A 8 0.36 -38.66 -4.88
C PHE A 8 1.00 -38.76 -3.49
N THR A 9 2.27 -39.18 -3.43
CA THR A 9 3.09 -39.07 -2.22
C THR A 9 3.64 -37.65 -2.09
N ASN A 10 3.33 -37.01 -0.96
CA ASN A 10 3.89 -35.71 -0.56
C ASN A 10 5.37 -35.88 -0.20
N LEU A 11 6.23 -35.06 -0.79
CA LEU A 11 7.69 -35.07 -0.63
C LEU A 11 8.16 -34.37 0.67
N ALA A 12 7.35 -34.40 1.73
CA ALA A 12 7.59 -33.64 2.96
C ALA A 12 8.26 -34.47 4.08
N ASP A 13 8.43 -35.79 3.91
CA ASP A 13 8.86 -36.68 5.01
C ASP A 13 10.26 -37.30 4.83
N VAL A 14 11.12 -36.78 3.92
CA VAL A 14 12.53 -37.20 3.87
C VAL A 14 13.38 -36.24 4.72
N ALA A 15 13.30 -36.40 6.03
CA ALA A 15 14.29 -35.87 6.97
C ALA A 15 14.73 -37.00 7.91
N GLY A 16 15.95 -37.47 7.71
CA GLY A 16 16.56 -38.47 8.59
C GLY A 16 18.03 -38.71 8.25
N THR A 17 18.93 -37.92 8.82
CA THR A 17 20.37 -38.25 8.95
C THR A 17 20.78 -38.05 10.41
N PRO A 18 21.45 -39.03 11.05
CA PRO A 18 21.85 -38.93 12.45
C PRO A 18 23.27 -38.35 12.60
N GLY A 19 23.49 -37.52 13.60
CA GLY A 19 24.83 -37.04 13.99
C GLY A 19 24.79 -35.94 15.04
N ASP A 20 24.99 -36.32 16.31
CA ASP A 20 25.07 -35.49 17.51
C ASP A 20 26.13 -34.36 17.43
N THR A 21 25.82 -33.18 17.97
CA THR A 21 26.39 -32.67 19.25
C THR A 21 26.01 -31.21 19.57
N LYS A 22 25.73 -30.99 20.86
CA LYS A 22 25.81 -29.74 21.67
C LYS A 22 24.69 -28.70 21.61
N ASP A 23 23.82 -28.82 22.62
CA ASP A 23 23.53 -27.81 23.65
C ASP A 23 23.40 -26.35 23.21
N THR A 24 22.16 -25.87 23.07
CA THR A 24 21.75 -24.57 23.63
C THR A 24 20.26 -24.62 23.95
N SER A 25 19.98 -24.64 25.24
CA SER A 25 18.67 -24.42 25.86
C SER A 25 18.03 -23.10 25.42
N LEU A 26 16.72 -23.09 25.15
CA LEU A 26 15.71 -22.21 25.76
C LEU A 26 14.30 -22.51 25.19
N PRO A 27 13.27 -22.78 26.02
CA PRO A 27 11.89 -23.01 25.58
C PRO A 27 10.98 -21.78 25.76
N MET A 28 9.76 -21.87 25.20
CA MET A 28 8.56 -21.04 25.45
C MET A 28 8.40 -19.80 24.55
N ARG A 29 7.23 -19.42 24.02
CA ARG A 29 5.83 -19.76 24.34
C ARG A 29 4.92 -19.30 23.18
N LEU A 30 3.98 -20.15 22.75
CA LEU A 30 2.81 -19.74 21.95
C LEU A 30 1.87 -18.90 22.84
N SER A 31 1.38 -17.77 22.33
CA SER A 31 0.39 -16.92 23.00
C SER A 31 -0.98 -17.11 22.37
N THR A 32 -1.94 -17.57 23.17
CA THR A 32 -3.37 -17.66 22.86
C THR A 32 -4.07 -16.29 22.93
N PRO A 33 -5.15 -16.03 22.16
CA PRO A 33 -5.98 -14.84 22.35
C PRO A 33 -6.98 -15.02 23.53
N SER A 34 -6.97 -14.07 24.46
CA SER A 34 -7.89 -14.01 25.61
C SER A 34 -9.23 -13.36 25.25
N LYS A 35 -10.29 -13.96 25.80
CA LYS A 35 -11.71 -13.58 25.74
C LYS A 35 -12.05 -12.67 26.94
N SER A 36 -12.80 -11.59 26.72
CA SER A 36 -13.44 -10.73 27.75
C SER A 36 -14.71 -10.15 27.09
N THR A 37 -15.93 -10.62 27.34
CA THR A 37 -16.86 -10.46 28.49
C THR A 37 -17.19 -9.01 28.87
N ASN A 38 -18.28 -8.52 28.25
CA ASN A 38 -19.39 -7.71 28.80
C ASN A 38 -19.05 -6.67 29.90
N ASP A 39 -19.34 -5.39 29.63
CA ASP A 39 -19.88 -4.52 30.68
C ASP A 39 -20.89 -3.50 30.14
N ARG A 40 -22.02 -3.42 30.84
CA ARG A 40 -23.15 -2.53 30.58
C ARG A 40 -22.99 -1.29 31.45
N HIS A 41 -22.90 -0.12 30.85
CA HIS A 41 -23.15 1.13 31.57
C HIS A 41 -24.33 1.91 30.97
N LYS A 42 -25.50 1.74 31.60
CA LYS A 42 -26.54 2.78 31.64
C LYS A 42 -26.07 3.89 32.59
N LYS A 43 -26.02 5.14 32.12
CA LYS A 43 -26.31 6.31 32.98
C LYS A 43 -27.19 7.32 32.25
N LYS A 44 -28.39 7.50 32.79
CA LYS A 44 -29.25 8.67 32.60
C LYS A 44 -28.55 9.89 33.20
N GLY A 45 -28.59 11.00 32.48
CA GLY A 45 -28.24 12.33 32.97
C GLY A 45 -28.79 13.37 31.99
N HIS A 46 -30.09 13.68 32.11
CA HIS A 46 -30.72 14.79 31.42
C HIS A 46 -30.26 16.10 32.09
N GLY A 47 -29.11 16.62 31.66
CA GLY A 47 -28.76 18.02 31.87
C GLY A 47 -29.43 18.83 30.77
N THR A 48 -30.26 19.81 31.15
CA THR A 48 -30.84 20.81 30.26
C THR A 48 -29.75 21.73 29.71
N SER A 49 -28.93 21.21 28.80
CA SER A 49 -28.17 22.06 27.88
C SER A 49 -29.20 22.74 27.00
N ARG A 50 -29.32 24.07 27.12
CA ARG A 50 -30.13 24.89 26.21
C ARG A 50 -29.65 24.53 24.81
N ARG A 51 -30.48 23.78 24.08
CA ARG A 51 -30.16 23.37 22.70
C ARG A 51 -30.00 24.65 21.89
N LEU A 52 -28.75 24.99 21.59
CA LEU A 52 -28.46 25.92 20.52
C LEU A 52 -29.12 25.34 19.26
N LEU A 53 -29.83 26.19 18.54
CA LEU A 53 -30.41 25.82 17.25
C LEU A 53 -29.31 25.19 16.38
N PRO A 54 -29.61 24.12 15.62
CA PRO A 54 -28.66 23.60 14.64
C PRO A 54 -28.20 24.76 13.75
N LEU A 55 -26.90 25.05 13.77
CA LEU A 55 -26.33 25.94 12.77
C LEU A 55 -26.67 25.35 11.40
N ASP A 56 -27.31 26.15 10.55
CA ASP A 56 -27.58 25.75 9.18
C ASP A 56 -26.27 25.77 8.40
N LEU A 57 -25.56 24.64 8.49
CA LEU A 57 -24.31 24.38 7.79
C LEU A 57 -24.53 24.05 6.30
N SER A 58 -25.76 24.17 5.78
CA SER A 58 -26.02 24.02 4.34
C SER A 58 -25.28 25.06 3.49
N ALA A 59 -24.91 26.21 4.08
CA ALA A 59 -24.10 27.24 3.43
C ALA A 59 -22.59 26.89 3.38
N PHE A 60 -22.13 25.94 4.17
CA PHE A 60 -20.71 25.54 4.27
C PHE A 60 -20.57 24.02 4.14
N ASP A 61 -20.94 23.51 2.98
CA ASP A 61 -20.56 22.17 2.55
C ASP A 61 -19.05 22.12 2.24
N MET A 62 -18.24 22.01 3.29
CA MET A 62 -16.79 21.76 3.24
C MET A 62 -16.48 20.29 2.87
N THR A 63 -17.45 19.54 2.33
CA THR A 63 -17.23 18.21 1.76
C THR A 63 -17.33 18.17 0.23
N GLN A 64 -17.63 19.29 -0.43
CA GLN A 64 -17.61 19.36 -1.89
C GLN A 64 -16.18 19.42 -2.41
N LYS A 65 -15.69 18.24 -2.81
CA LYS A 65 -14.58 18.05 -3.75
C LYS A 65 -14.59 19.17 -4.79
N SER A 66 -13.47 19.87 -4.98
CA SER A 66 -13.33 20.99 -5.92
C SER A 66 -14.01 20.66 -7.26
N LYS A 67 -15.11 21.34 -7.59
CA LYS A 67 -15.84 21.14 -8.85
C LYS A 67 -14.90 21.51 -10.01
N ARG A 68 -14.81 20.63 -11.01
CA ARG A 68 -13.96 20.83 -12.21
C ARG A 68 -14.38 22.11 -12.95
N ILE A 69 -13.42 22.95 -13.29
CA ILE A 69 -13.61 24.26 -13.93
C ILE A 69 -13.69 24.04 -15.44
N PHE A 70 -14.85 24.29 -16.06
CA PHE A 70 -15.02 24.15 -17.51
C PHE A 70 -15.41 25.47 -18.19
N GLN A 71 -15.92 26.45 -17.45
CA GLN A 71 -16.34 27.75 -17.98
C GLN A 71 -15.75 28.90 -17.17
N LYS A 72 -15.58 30.07 -17.80
CA LYS A 72 -14.99 31.29 -17.17
C LYS A 72 -15.72 31.70 -15.88
N LYS A 73 -17.03 31.46 -15.81
CA LYS A 73 -17.86 31.70 -14.61
C LYS A 73 -17.46 30.80 -13.44
N ASP A 74 -17.11 29.55 -13.71
CA ASP A 74 -16.71 28.56 -12.70
C ASP A 74 -15.35 28.92 -12.12
N LEU A 75 -14.44 29.43 -12.95
CA LEU A 75 -13.15 29.95 -12.53
C LEU A 75 -13.33 31.18 -11.61
N ALA A 76 -14.19 32.12 -12.00
CA ALA A 76 -14.47 33.32 -11.21
C ALA A 76 -15.14 32.99 -9.87
N GLU A 77 -15.99 31.95 -9.81
CA GLU A 77 -16.60 31.49 -8.56
C GLU A 77 -15.59 30.74 -7.67
N ALA A 78 -14.74 29.90 -8.26
CA ALA A 78 -13.67 29.22 -7.54
C ALA A 78 -12.67 30.21 -6.93
N VAL A 79 -12.22 31.20 -7.71
CA VAL A 79 -11.32 32.27 -7.23
C VAL A 79 -12.00 33.08 -6.12
N ARG A 80 -13.28 33.45 -6.26
CA ARG A 80 -14.01 34.14 -5.19
C ARG A 80 -14.09 33.33 -3.90
N ARG A 81 -14.30 32.01 -3.97
CA ARG A 81 -14.32 31.14 -2.78
C ARG A 81 -12.97 31.02 -2.10
N VAL A 82 -11.88 30.97 -2.86
CA VAL A 82 -10.51 30.88 -2.32
C VAL A 82 -10.05 32.22 -1.73
N ASN A 83 -10.46 33.34 -2.34
CA ASN A 83 -10.12 34.69 -1.88
C ASN A 83 -11.15 35.27 -0.89
N MET A 84 -12.15 34.51 -0.45
CA MET A 84 -13.05 34.99 0.61
C MET A 84 -12.25 35.08 1.91
N PRO A 85 -12.05 36.29 2.48
CA PRO A 85 -11.47 36.40 3.80
C PRO A 85 -12.38 35.64 4.76
N ILE A 86 -11.79 34.77 5.59
CA ILE A 86 -12.49 34.13 6.69
C ILE A 86 -12.88 35.27 7.64
N MET A 87 -14.08 35.80 7.46
CA MET A 87 -14.65 36.77 8.37
C MET A 87 -15.01 36.00 9.64
N LEU A 88 -14.04 35.92 10.55
CA LEU A 88 -14.32 35.59 11.94
C LEU A 88 -15.32 36.66 12.40
N LEU A 89 -16.55 36.23 12.68
CA LEU A 89 -17.67 37.07 13.07
C LEU A 89 -17.18 38.12 14.07
N GLN A 90 -17.12 39.38 13.64
CA GLN A 90 -16.68 40.50 14.46
C GLN A 90 -17.67 40.60 15.61
N ARG A 91 -17.23 40.15 16.78
CA ARG A 91 -18.01 40.20 18.02
C ARG A 91 -18.14 41.68 18.38
N ASP A 92 -19.35 42.22 18.32
CA ASP A 92 -19.64 43.57 18.78
C ASP A 92 -19.06 43.79 20.19
N PRO A 93 -18.49 44.97 20.49
CA PRO A 93 -17.88 45.22 21.80
C PRO A 93 -18.96 45.18 22.90
N PRO A 94 -18.75 44.41 23.98
CA PRO A 94 -19.70 44.41 25.09
C PRO A 94 -19.62 45.75 25.84
N PRO A 95 -20.76 46.27 26.38
CA PRO A 95 -20.72 47.42 27.25
C PRO A 95 -19.92 47.12 28.51
N SER A 96 -19.18 48.12 28.94
CA SER A 96 -18.28 48.14 30.10
C SER A 96 -18.89 47.58 31.39
N VAL A 97 -17.98 47.10 32.24
CA VAL A 97 -18.05 46.73 33.67
C VAL A 97 -18.65 45.37 34.03
N SER A 98 -17.76 44.38 34.22
CA SER A 98 -17.69 43.62 35.47
C SER A 98 -16.39 42.81 35.51
N GLU A 99 -15.73 42.80 36.65
CA GLU A 99 -14.45 42.13 36.93
C GLU A 99 -14.48 40.65 36.48
N VAL A 100 -13.58 40.29 35.56
CA VAL A 100 -13.38 38.90 35.11
C VAL A 100 -12.30 38.28 35.99
N PRO A 101 -12.52 37.11 36.62
CA PRO A 101 -11.47 36.41 37.35
C PRO A 101 -10.37 35.97 36.38
N GLU A 102 -9.09 36.18 36.71
CA GLU A 102 -7.89 35.78 35.93
C GLU A 102 -7.77 34.26 35.65
N SER A 103 -8.77 33.46 36.02
CA SER A 103 -8.76 31.99 35.91
C SER A 103 -9.05 31.47 34.49
N ASP A 104 -9.65 32.27 33.60
CA ASP A 104 -10.09 31.80 32.27
C ASP A 104 -9.00 31.86 31.19
N ALA A 105 -7.96 32.68 31.36
CA ALA A 105 -6.88 32.81 30.37
C ALA A 105 -6.00 31.55 30.30
N ALA A 106 -5.71 30.94 31.46
CA ALA A 106 -4.98 29.67 31.52
C ALA A 106 -5.81 28.50 30.96
N ALA A 107 -7.13 28.50 31.18
CA ALA A 107 -8.02 27.47 30.65
C ALA A 107 -8.24 27.58 29.13
N ALA A 108 -8.20 28.79 28.57
CA ALA A 108 -8.23 29.03 27.13
C ALA A 108 -6.92 28.57 26.44
N GLY A 109 -5.76 28.93 27.01
CA GLY A 109 -4.46 28.48 26.50
C GLY A 109 -4.31 26.96 26.50
N ASN A 110 -4.82 26.27 27.53
CA ASN A 110 -4.82 24.82 27.59
C ASN A 110 -5.71 24.16 26.52
N LYS A 111 -6.82 24.81 26.11
CA LYS A 111 -7.69 24.32 25.03
C LYS A 111 -7.03 24.50 23.67
N ASP A 112 -6.37 25.63 23.45
CA ASP A 112 -5.65 25.89 22.19
C ASP A 112 -4.47 24.92 22.01
N VAL A 113 -3.76 24.60 23.09
CA VAL A 113 -2.72 23.56 23.10
C VAL A 113 -3.32 22.18 22.79
N ALA A 114 -4.43 21.80 23.42
CA ALA A 114 -5.08 20.51 23.15
C ALA A 114 -5.56 20.38 21.69
N ILE A 115 -6.10 21.46 21.11
CA ILE A 115 -6.50 21.49 19.69
C ILE A 115 -5.27 21.30 18.78
N LEU A 116 -4.16 21.96 19.12
CA LEU A 116 -2.91 21.84 18.36
C LEU A 116 -2.35 20.41 18.45
N GLU A 117 -2.33 19.82 19.64
CA GLU A 117 -1.91 18.44 19.88
C GLU A 117 -2.75 17.45 19.06
N ASP A 118 -4.07 17.60 19.06
CA ASP A 118 -4.97 16.80 18.24
C ASP A 118 -4.71 16.99 16.75
N GLY A 119 -4.46 18.23 16.30
CA GLY A 119 -4.10 18.53 14.92
C GLY A 119 -2.80 17.86 14.48
N VAL A 120 -1.77 17.91 15.32
CA VAL A 120 -0.48 17.22 15.10
C VAL A 120 -0.69 15.71 15.05
N ASN A 121 -1.46 15.14 15.97
CA ASN A 121 -1.76 13.70 15.99
C ASN A 121 -2.55 13.25 14.76
N ILE A 122 -3.49 14.05 14.28
CA ILE A 122 -4.21 13.78 13.02
C ILE A 122 -3.24 13.82 11.84
N ASN A 123 -2.33 14.80 11.79
CA ASN A 123 -1.36 14.91 10.71
C ASN A 123 -0.36 13.74 10.73
N ALA A 124 0.18 13.39 11.89
CA ALA A 124 1.06 12.24 12.07
C ALA A 124 0.40 10.93 11.57
N ARG A 125 -0.87 10.69 11.92
CA ARG A 125 -1.64 9.55 11.41
C ARG A 125 -1.78 9.57 9.89
N LYS A 126 -2.13 10.73 9.31
CA LYS A 126 -2.24 10.89 7.85
C LYS A 126 -0.92 10.66 7.13
N TYR A 127 0.18 11.16 7.69
CA TYR A 127 1.52 10.94 7.15
C TYR A 127 1.89 9.47 7.19
N ASN A 128 1.70 8.80 8.33
CA ASN A 128 2.01 7.37 8.48
C ASN A 128 1.22 6.52 7.49
N GLU A 129 -0.07 6.81 7.28
CA GLU A 129 -0.88 6.09 6.31
C GLU A 129 -0.40 6.31 4.88
N ARG A 130 -0.10 7.56 4.49
CA ARG A 130 0.47 7.86 3.17
C ARG A 130 1.81 7.18 2.96
N ARG A 131 2.67 7.17 3.98
CA ARG A 131 3.97 6.48 3.95
C ARG A 131 3.78 4.98 3.77
N ARG A 132 2.84 4.36 4.50
CA ARG A 132 2.52 2.93 4.36
C ARG A 132 2.08 2.59 2.94
N VAL A 133 1.20 3.40 2.35
CA VAL A 133 0.76 3.23 0.96
C VAL A 133 1.90 3.43 -0.02
N ALA A 134 2.74 4.45 0.16
CA ALA A 134 3.89 4.70 -0.71
C ALA A 134 4.88 3.53 -0.70
N VAL A 135 5.23 3.01 0.49
CA VAL A 135 6.11 1.84 0.63
C VAL A 135 5.49 0.60 -0.01
N ALA A 136 4.18 0.38 0.14
CA ALA A 136 3.50 -0.74 -0.50
C ALA A 136 3.55 -0.63 -2.04
N LYS A 137 3.35 0.58 -2.57
CA LYS A 137 3.41 0.85 -4.02
C LYS A 137 4.82 0.74 -4.58
N GLU A 138 5.83 1.18 -3.84
CA GLU A 138 7.24 1.00 -4.21
C GLU A 138 7.60 -0.47 -4.29
N LYS A 139 7.17 -1.29 -3.33
CA LYS A 139 7.38 -2.73 -3.36
C LYS A 139 6.70 -3.39 -4.57
N GLU A 140 5.46 -3.00 -4.87
CA GLU A 140 4.72 -3.48 -6.04
C GLU A 140 5.43 -3.10 -7.35
N LEU A 141 5.93 -1.88 -7.44
CA LEU A 141 6.69 -1.41 -8.61
C LEU A 141 7.98 -2.20 -8.81
N LEU A 142 8.75 -2.46 -7.75
CA LEU A 142 9.97 -3.25 -7.82
C LEU A 142 9.67 -4.67 -8.31
N HIS A 143 8.62 -5.30 -7.79
CA HIS A 143 8.19 -6.62 -8.24
C HIS A 143 7.85 -6.64 -9.74
N LEU A 144 7.10 -5.64 -10.21
CA LEU A 144 6.72 -5.54 -11.61
C LEU A 144 7.93 -5.27 -12.53
N LEU A 145 8.93 -4.51 -12.05
CA LEU A 145 10.18 -4.29 -12.78
C LEU A 145 10.99 -5.59 -12.93
N ASP A 146 11.03 -6.41 -11.88
CA ASP A 146 11.70 -7.72 -11.93
C ASP A 146 10.98 -8.69 -12.89
N GLU A 147 9.64 -8.70 -12.87
CA GLU A 147 8.83 -9.49 -13.80
C GLU A 147 9.04 -9.04 -15.25
N PHE A 148 9.00 -7.73 -15.50
CA PHE A 148 9.26 -7.16 -16.82
C PHE A 148 10.66 -7.53 -17.33
N LYS A 149 11.67 -7.45 -16.46
CA LYS A 149 13.04 -7.85 -16.81
C LYS A 149 13.14 -9.34 -17.15
N THR A 150 12.43 -10.18 -16.41
CA THR A 150 12.36 -11.62 -16.69
C THR A 150 11.74 -11.88 -18.06
N MET A 151 10.62 -11.22 -18.37
CA MET A 151 9.94 -11.33 -19.65
C MET A 151 10.80 -10.80 -20.82
N GLN A 152 11.57 -9.74 -20.58
CA GLN A 152 12.52 -9.20 -21.57
C GLN A 152 13.61 -10.23 -21.91
N LEU A 153 14.19 -10.89 -20.89
CA LEU A 153 15.20 -11.93 -21.11
C LEU A 153 14.62 -13.16 -21.84
N GLU A 154 13.39 -13.55 -21.51
CA GLU A 154 12.69 -14.62 -22.23
C GLU A 154 12.48 -14.25 -23.70
N THR A 155 12.00 -13.04 -23.96
CA THR A 155 11.79 -12.53 -25.33
C THR A 155 13.10 -12.50 -26.12
N GLU A 156 14.18 -11.99 -25.52
CA GLU A 156 15.51 -11.98 -26.16
C GLU A 156 16.01 -13.40 -26.48
N THR A 157 15.74 -14.35 -25.58
CA THR A 157 16.11 -15.75 -25.79
C THR A 157 15.29 -16.39 -26.91
N LEU A 158 13.98 -16.12 -26.94
CA LEU A 158 13.09 -16.59 -28.00
C LEU A 158 13.46 -15.99 -29.36
N ASP A 159 13.85 -14.70 -29.40
CA ASP A 159 14.31 -14.04 -30.62
C ASP A 159 15.61 -14.68 -31.14
N LYS A 160 16.58 -14.98 -30.26
CA LYS A 160 17.79 -15.75 -30.63
C LYS A 160 17.46 -17.14 -31.17
N ILE A 161 16.44 -17.81 -30.62
CA ILE A 161 15.99 -19.11 -31.14
C ILE A 161 15.34 -18.94 -32.51
N HIS A 162 14.45 -17.96 -32.66
CA HIS A 162 13.75 -17.67 -33.91
C HIS A 162 14.72 -17.35 -35.06
N ASN A 163 15.74 -16.55 -34.79
CA ASN A 163 16.76 -16.14 -35.74
C ASN A 163 17.86 -17.22 -35.95
N GLN A 164 17.69 -18.43 -35.38
CA GLN A 164 18.69 -19.50 -35.41
C GLN A 164 20.07 -19.12 -34.85
N GLU A 165 20.13 -18.07 -34.03
CA GLU A 165 21.37 -17.60 -33.39
C GLU A 165 21.65 -18.30 -32.06
N SER A 166 20.68 -19.08 -31.56
CA SER A 166 20.85 -19.92 -30.38
C SER A 166 22.02 -20.89 -30.52
N THR A 167 22.66 -21.22 -29.41
CA THR A 167 23.80 -22.16 -29.37
C THR A 167 23.45 -23.51 -29.97
N GLY A 168 22.25 -24.04 -29.69
CA GLY A 168 21.76 -25.28 -30.27
C GLY A 168 21.57 -25.20 -31.78
N ALA A 169 21.02 -24.09 -32.30
CA ALA A 169 20.85 -23.90 -33.74
C ALA A 169 22.21 -23.80 -34.46
N LYS A 170 23.18 -23.08 -33.90
CA LYS A 170 24.56 -23.00 -34.43
C LYS A 170 25.25 -24.35 -34.42
N GLU A 171 25.05 -25.16 -33.39
CA GLU A 171 25.61 -26.51 -33.31
C GLU A 171 25.01 -27.45 -34.35
N ILE A 172 23.69 -27.37 -34.59
CA ILE A 172 23.03 -28.13 -35.66
C ILE A 172 23.59 -27.72 -37.03
N GLN A 173 23.75 -26.41 -37.29
CA GLN A 173 24.35 -25.93 -38.54
C GLN A 173 25.80 -26.44 -38.72
N ARG A 174 26.59 -26.45 -37.65
CA ARG A 174 27.96 -27.00 -37.65
C ARG A 174 27.97 -28.49 -37.98
N LEU A 175 27.13 -29.29 -37.31
CA LEU A 175 27.04 -30.74 -37.56
C LEU A 175 26.55 -31.06 -38.97
N ASN A 176 25.58 -30.30 -39.49
CA ASN A 176 25.13 -30.47 -40.87
C ASN A 176 26.27 -30.21 -41.87
N ALA A 177 27.08 -29.18 -41.64
CA ALA A 177 28.26 -28.91 -42.48
C ALA A 177 29.30 -30.04 -42.40
N GLU A 178 29.54 -30.61 -41.22
CA GLU A 178 30.45 -31.77 -41.05
C GLU A 178 29.92 -33.03 -41.75
N ILE A 179 28.61 -33.25 -41.71
CA ILE A 179 27.96 -34.35 -42.43
C ILE A 179 28.13 -34.17 -43.94
N ASP A 180 27.83 -32.97 -44.46
CA ASP A 180 27.95 -32.67 -45.89
C ASP A 180 29.40 -32.82 -46.37
N GLU A 181 30.38 -32.35 -45.60
CA GLU A 181 31.81 -32.53 -45.87
C GLU A 181 32.21 -34.02 -45.89
N CYS A 182 31.71 -34.80 -44.92
CA CYS A 182 31.96 -36.23 -44.85
C CYS A 182 31.37 -36.98 -46.06
N MET A 183 30.14 -36.64 -46.47
CA MET A 183 29.50 -37.22 -47.65
C MET A 183 30.29 -36.88 -48.93
N LEU A 184 30.70 -35.63 -49.10
CA LEU A 184 31.53 -35.20 -50.24
C LEU A 184 32.86 -35.97 -50.30
N SER A 185 33.56 -36.09 -49.17
CA SER A 185 34.81 -36.87 -49.09
C SER A 185 34.58 -38.36 -49.40
N MET A 186 33.44 -38.92 -49.01
CA MET A 186 33.08 -40.30 -49.36
C MET A 186 32.81 -40.47 -50.86
N GLU A 187 32.10 -39.53 -51.48
CA GLU A 187 31.82 -39.54 -52.93
C GLU A 187 33.10 -39.37 -53.77
N GLU A 188 34.01 -38.49 -53.36
CA GLU A 188 35.32 -38.29 -54.00
C GLU A 188 36.20 -39.56 -53.93
N LYS A 189 36.13 -40.30 -52.82
CA LYS A 189 36.84 -41.59 -52.68
C LYS A 189 36.16 -42.74 -53.41
N ALA A 190 34.86 -42.62 -53.71
CA ALA A 190 34.07 -43.65 -54.38
C ALA A 190 34.04 -43.48 -55.92
N THR A 191 34.54 -42.35 -56.44
CA THR A 191 34.70 -42.13 -57.87
C THR A 191 36.11 -42.58 -58.32
N PRO A 192 36.24 -43.58 -59.22
CA PRO A 192 37.52 -44.15 -59.65
C PRO A 192 38.35 -43.22 -60.56
#